data_AF-A0A139CW06-F1
#
_entry.id   AF-A0A139CW06-F1
#
_cell.length_a   1.000
_cell.length_b   1.000
_cell.length_c   1.000
_cell.angle_alpha   90.00
_cell.angle_beta   90.00
_cell.angle_gamma   90.00
#
_symmetry.space_group_name_H-M   'P 1'
#
loop_
_entity.id
_entity.type
_entity.pdbx_description
1 polymer ?
#
loop_
_entity_poly.entity_id
_entity_poly.type
_entity_poly.pdbx_seq_one_letter_code
_entity_poly.pdbx_strand_id
1 'polypeptide(L)'
;MEKKEKAKIQEERIAEKLGINEVVGSGATPFFKGDNIGDYIFIEAKIKMKESKSIKVKKEWLEKAKDQAESMRRNNYAVAISFGDSKDYFIVEDEFMIGLYNSLEVVNNILEDVGDLKENILDDEEEKIIKKFLRKYL
;
A
#
# COMPACT_ATOMS: atom_id res chain seq x y z
N MET A 1 12.67 24.69 8.41
CA MET A 1 11.45 24.46 7.61
C MET A 1 11.46 23.13 6.84
N GLU A 2 12.58 22.41 6.71
CA GLU A 2 12.69 21.27 5.78
C GLU A 2 12.03 19.95 6.19
N LYS A 3 12.02 19.57 7.48
CA LYS A 3 11.68 18.19 7.89
C LYS A 3 10.18 17.86 7.82
N LYS A 4 9.33 18.77 8.28
CA LYS A 4 7.87 18.56 8.27
C LYS A 4 7.33 18.52 6.84
N GLU A 5 7.85 19.39 5.98
CA GLU A 5 7.46 19.44 4.57
C GLU A 5 7.81 18.14 3.83
N LYS A 6 9.03 17.61 4.00
CA LYS A 6 9.41 16.34 3.37
C LYS A 6 8.60 15.14 3.86
N ALA A 7 8.21 15.13 5.13
CA ALA A 7 7.33 14.09 5.67
C ALA A 7 5.94 14.18 5.04
N LYS A 8 5.37 15.40 4.95
CA LYS A 8 4.08 15.65 4.30
C LYS A 8 4.07 15.21 2.84
N ILE A 9 5.10 15.56 2.07
CA ILE A 9 5.25 15.12 0.67
C ILE A 9 5.33 13.59 0.55
N GLN A 10 5.96 12.91 1.51
CA GLN A 10 5.99 11.45 1.53
C GLN A 10 4.59 10.88 1.78
N GLU A 11 3.86 11.42 2.76
CA GLU A 11 2.50 10.99 3.10
C GLU A 11 1.53 11.20 1.94
N GLU A 12 1.55 12.38 1.31
CA GLU A 12 0.77 12.70 0.11
C GLU A 12 1.02 11.70 -1.02
N ARG A 13 2.31 11.41 -1.31
CA ARG A 13 2.69 10.47 -2.36
C ARG A 13 2.25 9.04 -2.06
N ILE A 14 2.30 8.61 -0.80
CA ILE A 14 1.81 7.28 -0.39
C ILE A 14 0.29 7.22 -0.54
N ALA A 15 -0.42 8.26 -0.08
CA ALA A 15 -1.88 8.35 -0.18
C ALA A 15 -2.34 8.29 -1.64
N GLU A 16 -1.71 9.07 -2.53
CA GLU A 16 -1.99 9.08 -3.97
C GLU A 16 -1.80 7.69 -4.60
N LYS A 17 -0.65 7.04 -4.34
CA LYS A 17 -0.36 5.70 -4.88
C LYS A 17 -1.33 4.62 -4.40
N LEU A 18 -1.83 4.74 -3.18
CA LEU A 18 -2.79 3.81 -2.60
C LEU A 18 -4.24 4.17 -2.95
N GLY A 19 -4.48 5.31 -3.61
CA GLY A 19 -5.82 5.81 -3.89
C GLY A 19 -6.62 6.17 -2.63
N ILE A 20 -5.94 6.58 -1.55
CA ILE A 20 -6.54 6.92 -0.26
C ILE A 20 -6.54 8.45 -0.08
N ASN A 21 -7.60 9.02 0.49
CA ASN A 21 -7.65 10.45 0.82
C ASN A 21 -6.85 10.76 2.10
N GLU A 22 -6.03 11.82 2.07
CA GLU A 22 -5.28 12.32 3.24
C GLU A 22 -6.20 13.08 4.21
N VAL A 23 -5.99 12.96 5.53
CA VAL A 23 -6.67 13.79 6.54
C VAL A 23 -5.76 14.98 6.89
N VAL A 24 -6.23 16.19 6.59
CA VAL A 24 -5.54 17.44 6.93
C VAL A 24 -5.46 17.61 8.46
N GLY A 25 -4.24 17.56 9.03
CA GLY A 25 -3.94 18.19 10.33
C GLY A 25 -3.68 17.33 11.57
N SER A 26 -3.26 16.06 11.47
CA SER A 26 -3.31 15.15 12.64
C SER A 26 -2.02 14.92 13.44
N GLY A 27 -0.82 15.19 12.93
CA GLY A 27 0.42 14.89 13.68
C GLY A 27 0.61 13.39 14.03
N ALA A 28 -0.28 12.53 13.54
CA ALA A 28 -0.31 11.08 13.56
C ALA A 28 -1.46 10.72 12.62
N THR A 29 -1.19 10.44 11.35
CA THR A 29 -2.21 10.42 10.28
C THR A 29 -3.04 9.14 10.34
N PRO A 30 -4.33 9.19 10.76
CA PRO A 30 -5.21 8.05 10.74
C PRO A 30 -6.02 8.12 9.43
N PHE A 31 -5.63 7.33 8.44
CA PHE A 31 -6.36 7.19 7.17
C PHE A 31 -7.82 6.79 7.44
N PHE A 32 -8.81 7.60 7.02
CA PHE A 32 -10.24 7.27 7.14
C PHE A 32 -11.07 7.50 5.86
N LYS A 33 -11.88 6.48 5.57
CA LYS A 33 -13.23 6.43 4.95
C LYS A 33 -13.46 7.12 3.60
N GLY A 34 -13.31 6.33 2.54
CA GLY A 34 -14.19 6.31 1.37
C GLY A 34 -14.71 4.88 1.17
N ASP A 35 -15.80 4.70 0.44
CA ASP A 35 -16.50 3.42 0.27
C ASP A 35 -15.53 2.25 -0.02
N ASN A 36 -15.29 1.45 1.02
CA ASN A 36 -14.80 0.06 1.01
C ASN A 36 -13.33 -0.27 0.68
N ILE A 37 -12.39 0.68 0.61
CA ILE A 37 -10.96 0.34 0.36
C ILE A 37 -9.96 0.87 1.40
N GLY A 38 -10.34 1.85 2.23
CA GLY A 38 -9.41 2.60 3.08
C GLY A 38 -9.16 2.08 4.51
N ASP A 39 -9.58 0.87 4.87
CA ASP A 39 -9.58 0.40 6.27
C ASP A 39 -8.57 -0.73 6.58
N TYR A 40 -7.70 -1.11 5.64
CA TYR A 40 -6.90 -2.34 5.75
C TYR A 40 -5.54 -2.19 6.43
N ILE A 41 -4.92 -1.01 6.40
CA ILE A 41 -3.53 -0.83 6.82
C ILE A 41 -3.26 0.52 7.48
N PHE A 42 -2.43 0.52 8.52
CA PHE A 42 -1.78 1.72 9.07
C PHE A 42 -0.35 1.88 8.53
N ILE A 43 0.08 3.09 8.17
CA ILE A 43 1.41 3.31 7.58
C ILE A 43 2.15 4.42 8.34
N GLU A 44 3.30 4.07 8.91
CA GLU A 44 4.22 5.01 9.55
C GLU A 44 5.32 5.44 8.57
N ALA A 45 5.46 6.75 8.31
CA ALA A 45 6.42 7.29 7.34
C ALA A 45 7.79 7.66 7.97
N LYS A 46 8.89 7.21 7.34
CA LYS A 46 10.29 7.46 7.75
C LYS A 46 11.15 7.88 6.55
N ILE A 47 11.43 9.17 6.44
CA ILE A 47 12.26 9.73 5.35
C ILE A 47 13.66 10.17 5.79
N LYS A 48 14.65 9.90 4.93
CA LYS A 48 15.96 10.57 4.98
C LYS A 48 15.87 11.98 4.40
N MET A 49 16.35 12.95 5.18
CA MET A 49 16.36 14.35 4.75
C MET A 49 17.28 14.65 3.56
N LYS A 50 18.35 13.87 3.41
CA LYS A 50 19.28 13.91 2.29
C LYS A 50 19.37 12.51 1.70
N GLU A 51 19.50 12.43 0.39
CA GLU A 51 19.68 11.15 -0.31
C GLU A 51 20.79 10.33 0.35
N SER A 52 20.49 9.05 0.60
CA SER A 52 21.41 8.15 1.28
C SER A 52 21.22 6.73 0.79
N LYS A 53 22.31 5.98 0.68
CA LYS A 53 22.26 4.56 0.29
C LYS A 53 21.84 3.63 1.44
N SER A 54 21.56 4.16 2.63
CA SER A 54 21.22 3.35 3.81
C SER A 54 20.29 4.05 4.79
N ILE A 55 19.43 3.27 5.45
CA ILE A 55 18.60 3.70 6.57
C ILE A 55 18.67 2.61 7.64
N LYS A 56 18.88 3.01 8.90
CA LYS A 56 18.85 2.07 10.02
C LYS A 56 17.41 1.91 10.46
N VAL A 57 16.87 0.71 10.24
CA VAL A 57 15.52 0.34 10.71
C VAL A 57 15.60 0.01 12.20
N LYS A 58 14.67 0.52 12.99
CA LYS A 58 14.55 0.23 14.43
C LYS A 58 13.31 -0.60 14.66
N LYS A 59 13.42 -1.67 15.47
CA LYS A 59 12.29 -2.53 15.85
C LYS A 59 11.14 -1.74 16.47
N GLU A 60 11.45 -0.76 17.30
CA GLU A 60 10.48 0.17 17.92
C GLU A 60 9.56 0.87 16.92
N TRP A 61 10.00 1.09 15.66
CA TRP A 61 9.12 1.67 14.64
C TRP A 61 8.00 0.73 14.22
N LEU A 62 8.30 -0.57 14.14
CA LEU A 62 7.31 -1.61 13.84
C LEU A 62 6.36 -1.79 15.02
N GLU A 63 6.90 -1.85 16.25
CA GLU A 63 6.09 -1.97 17.47
C GLU A 63 5.12 -0.80 17.61
N LYS A 64 5.57 0.45 17.38
CA LYS A 64 4.69 1.63 17.38
C LYS A 64 3.64 1.60 16.28
N ALA A 65 4.02 1.19 15.07
CA ALA A 65 3.08 1.10 13.96
C ALA A 65 2.00 0.04 14.24
N LYS A 66 2.37 -1.07 14.86
CA LYS A 66 1.43 -2.09 15.34
C LYS A 66 0.46 -1.55 16.38
N ASP A 67 0.97 -0.93 17.45
CA ASP A 67 0.14 -0.36 18.51
C ASP A 67 -0.86 0.67 17.94
N GLN A 68 -0.42 1.51 17.00
CA GLN A 68 -1.28 2.47 16.33
C GLN A 68 -2.33 1.79 15.45
N ALA A 69 -1.95 0.79 14.66
CA ALA A 69 -2.88 0.01 13.86
C ALA A 69 -3.98 -0.62 14.71
N GLU A 70 -3.60 -1.28 15.81
CA GLU A 70 -4.52 -1.88 16.77
C GLU A 70 -5.46 -0.84 17.38
N SER A 71 -4.93 0.31 17.81
CA SER A 71 -5.74 1.42 18.36
C SER A 71 -6.78 1.96 17.37
N MET A 72 -6.47 1.89 16.07
CA MET A 72 -7.33 2.31 14.98
C MET A 72 -8.20 1.18 14.40
N ARG A 73 -8.10 -0.03 14.96
CA ARG A 73 -8.77 -1.24 14.45
C ARG A 73 -8.41 -1.55 12.99
N ARG A 74 -7.13 -1.40 12.65
CA ARG A 74 -6.54 -1.81 11.36
C ARG A 74 -5.91 -3.19 11.54
N ASN A 75 -6.16 -4.08 10.58
CA ASN A 75 -5.65 -5.45 10.64
C ASN A 75 -4.17 -5.55 10.27
N ASN A 76 -3.65 -4.59 9.50
CA ASN A 76 -2.27 -4.59 9.03
C ASN A 76 -1.58 -3.27 9.33
N TYR A 77 -0.26 -3.29 9.30
CA TYR A 77 0.56 -2.09 9.37
C TYR A 77 1.82 -2.20 8.50
N ALA A 78 2.41 -1.06 8.17
CA ALA A 78 3.70 -0.98 7.51
C ALA A 78 4.50 0.22 8.02
N VAL A 79 5.82 0.13 7.89
CA VAL A 79 6.72 1.28 7.99
C VAL A 79 7.20 1.63 6.58
N ALA A 80 6.82 2.79 6.07
CA ALA A 80 7.27 3.30 4.79
C ALA A 80 8.61 4.04 4.96
N ILE A 81 9.68 3.52 4.37
CA ILE A 81 11.00 4.15 4.36
C ILE A 81 11.26 4.85 3.02
N SER A 82 11.84 6.05 3.06
CA SER A 82 12.38 6.71 1.88
C SER A 82 13.84 7.08 2.10
N PHE A 83 14.67 6.80 1.09
CA PHE A 83 16.10 7.13 1.09
C PHE A 83 16.37 8.59 0.73
N GLY A 84 15.33 9.40 0.51
CA GLY A 84 15.40 10.80 0.11
C GLY A 84 15.33 11.01 -1.40
N ASP A 85 15.12 9.93 -2.16
CA ASP A 85 15.06 9.83 -3.63
C ASP A 85 13.62 9.82 -4.17
N SER A 86 12.66 10.29 -3.37
CA SER A 86 11.22 10.29 -3.69
C SER A 86 10.62 8.91 -4.00
N LYS A 87 11.34 7.83 -3.68
CA LYS A 87 10.84 6.46 -3.69
C LYS A 87 10.59 5.99 -2.27
N ASP A 88 9.52 5.21 -2.11
CA ASP A 88 9.11 4.64 -0.85
C ASP A 88 9.22 3.12 -0.93
N TYR A 89 9.72 2.52 0.14
CA TYR A 89 9.77 1.08 0.34
C TYR A 89 9.02 0.75 1.62
N PHE A 90 8.33 -0.38 1.65
CA PHE A 90 7.51 -0.77 2.79
C PHE A 90 8.17 -1.92 3.52
N ILE A 91 8.22 -1.81 4.84
CA ILE A 91 8.59 -2.90 5.74
C ILE A 91 7.29 -3.40 6.37
N VAL A 92 7.05 -4.69 6.23
CA VAL A 92 5.83 -5.37 6.68
C VAL A 92 6.18 -6.63 7.46
N GLU A 93 5.24 -7.13 8.25
CA GLU A 93 5.33 -8.49 8.81
C GLU A 93 5.24 -9.53 7.69
N ASP A 94 5.83 -10.69 7.94
CA ASP A 94 5.86 -11.81 7.01
C ASP A 94 4.45 -12.32 6.67
N GLU A 95 3.56 -12.44 7.66
CA GLU A 95 2.16 -12.83 7.44
C GLU A 95 1.45 -11.89 6.45
N PHE A 96 1.66 -10.58 6.57
CA PHE A 96 1.08 -9.61 5.65
C PHE A 96 1.69 -9.72 4.25
N MET A 97 3.02 -9.93 4.15
CA MET A 97 3.68 -10.19 2.87
C MET A 97 3.17 -11.46 2.17
N ILE A 98 2.95 -12.54 2.93
CA ILE A 98 2.38 -13.79 2.41
C ILE A 98 0.95 -13.54 1.87
N GLY A 99 0.14 -12.76 2.61
CA GLY A 99 -1.19 -12.36 2.16
C GLY A 99 -1.17 -11.56 0.86
N LEU A 100 -0.23 -10.62 0.71
CA LEU A 100 -0.03 -9.86 -0.53
C LEU A 100 0.39 -10.77 -1.69
N TYR A 101 1.34 -11.68 -1.46
CA TYR A 101 1.79 -12.65 -2.45
C TYR A 101 0.64 -13.55 -2.93
N ASN A 102 -0.11 -14.14 -2.01
CA ASN A 102 -1.24 -15.00 -2.36
C ASN A 102 -2.33 -14.23 -3.12
N SER A 103 -2.57 -12.96 -2.77
CA SER A 103 -3.51 -12.11 -3.49
C SER A 103 -3.08 -11.87 -4.94
N LEU A 104 -1.77 -11.65 -5.16
CA LEU A 104 -1.18 -11.51 -6.49
C LEU A 104 -1.33 -12.80 -7.31
N GLU A 105 -1.03 -13.95 -6.72
CA GLU A 105 -1.21 -15.26 -7.36
C GLU A 105 -2.68 -15.48 -7.76
N VAL A 106 -3.63 -15.15 -6.89
CA VAL A 106 -5.06 -15.29 -7.19
C VAL A 106 -5.46 -14.41 -8.38
N VAL A 107 -5.02 -13.15 -8.43
CA VAL A 107 -5.35 -12.26 -9.57
C VAL A 107 -4.75 -12.80 -10.87
N ASN A 108 -3.53 -13.34 -10.84
CA ASN A 108 -2.89 -13.95 -12.01
C ASN A 108 -3.60 -15.22 -12.46
N ASN A 109 -3.95 -16.12 -11.54
CA ASN A 109 -4.70 -17.34 -11.85
C ASN A 109 -6.07 -17.02 -12.46
N ILE A 110 -6.79 -16.02 -11.93
CA ILE A 110 -8.06 -15.57 -12.53
C ILE A 110 -7.84 -15.03 -13.95
N LEU A 111 -6.74 -14.30 -14.20
CA LEU A 111 -6.43 -13.80 -15.55
C LEU A 111 -6.13 -14.92 -16.55
N GLU A 112 -5.51 -16.00 -16.09
CA GLU A 112 -5.26 -17.22 -16.86
C GLU A 112 -6.57 -17.95 -17.15
N ASP A 113 -7.35 -18.26 -16.11
CA ASP A 113 -8.67 -18.92 -16.23
C ASP A 113 -9.62 -18.15 -17.16
N VAL A 114 -9.63 -16.81 -17.10
CA VAL A 114 -10.41 -15.95 -18.01
C VAL A 114 -9.94 -16.08 -19.45
N GLY A 115 -8.64 -16.30 -19.68
CA GLY A 115 -8.11 -16.63 -21.00
C GLY A 115 -8.65 -17.97 -21.52
N ASP A 116 -8.69 -18.98 -20.67
CA ASP A 116 -9.16 -20.32 -21.02
C ASP A 116 -10.69 -20.36 -21.27
N LEU A 117 -11.47 -19.52 -20.59
CA LEU A 117 -12.92 -19.38 -20.78
C LEU A 117 -13.32 -18.83 -22.16
N LYS A 118 -12.38 -18.19 -22.87
CA LYS A 118 -12.55 -17.75 -24.27
C LYS A 118 -12.88 -18.92 -25.19
N GLU A 119 -12.36 -20.12 -24.89
CA GLU A 119 -12.57 -21.27 -25.75
C GLU A 119 -14.00 -21.81 -25.68
N ASN A 120 -14.83 -21.40 -24.70
CA ASN A 120 -16.12 -22.05 -24.46
C ASN A 120 -17.30 -21.13 -24.07
N ILE A 121 -17.09 -19.90 -23.57
CA ILE A 121 -18.17 -19.13 -22.92
C ILE A 121 -18.16 -17.61 -23.22
N LEU A 122 -17.00 -16.94 -23.20
CA LEU A 122 -16.90 -15.48 -23.31
C LEU A 122 -16.51 -15.03 -24.73
N ASP A 123 -17.02 -13.87 -25.16
CA ASP A 123 -16.52 -13.22 -26.38
C ASP A 123 -15.24 -12.38 -26.15
N ASP A 124 -14.62 -11.93 -27.25
CA ASP A 124 -13.38 -11.14 -27.23
C ASP A 124 -13.51 -9.81 -26.48
N GLU A 125 -14.70 -9.19 -26.48
CA GLU A 125 -14.94 -7.90 -25.85
C GLU A 125 -15.11 -8.06 -24.34
N GLU A 126 -15.87 -9.06 -23.90
CA GLU A 126 -16.07 -9.43 -22.50
C GLU A 126 -14.74 -9.82 -21.82
N GLU A 127 -13.94 -10.67 -22.46
CA GLU A 127 -12.61 -11.07 -21.98
C GLU A 127 -11.72 -9.83 -21.78
N LYS A 128 -11.72 -8.91 -22.75
CA LYS A 128 -10.92 -7.69 -22.70
C LYS A 128 -11.36 -6.75 -21.57
N ILE A 129 -12.66 -6.64 -21.31
CA ILE A 129 -13.20 -5.84 -20.20
C ILE A 129 -12.75 -6.42 -18.87
N ILE A 130 -12.88 -7.74 -18.68
CA ILE A 130 -12.51 -8.43 -17.43
C ILE A 130 -11.00 -8.33 -17.20
N LYS A 131 -10.18 -8.64 -18.21
CA LYS A 131 -8.71 -8.52 -18.10
C LYS A 131 -8.28 -7.08 -17.81
N LYS A 132 -8.93 -6.09 -18.43
CA LYS A 132 -8.66 -4.66 -18.15
C LYS A 132 -9.04 -4.27 -16.72
N PHE A 133 -10.13 -4.83 -16.18
CA PHE A 133 -10.53 -4.61 -14.79
C PHE A 133 -9.53 -5.23 -13.82
N LEU A 134 -9.19 -6.51 -13.98
CA LEU A 134 -8.27 -7.24 -13.09
C LEU A 134 -6.86 -6.67 -13.09
N ARG A 135 -6.37 -6.21 -14.25
CA ARG A 135 -5.08 -5.50 -14.37
C ARG A 135 -4.98 -4.20 -13.57
N LYS A 136 -6.08 -3.67 -13.02
CA LYS A 136 -6.02 -2.53 -12.09
C LYS A 136 -5.50 -2.92 -10.70
N TYR A 137 -5.46 -4.22 -10.41
CA TYR A 137 -5.03 -4.79 -9.12
C TYR A 137 -3.65 -5.47 -9.20
N LEU A 138 -2.97 -5.34 -10.35
CA LEU A 138 -1.58 -5.75 -10.60
C LEU A 138 -0.68 -4.52 -10.72
#